data_AF-A0A839JFV5-F1
#
_entry.id   AF-A0A839JFV5-F1
#
_cell.length_a   1.000
_cell.length_b   1.000
_cell.length_c   1.000
_cell.angle_alpha   90.00
_cell.angle_beta   90.00
_cell.angle_gamma   90.00
#
_symmetry.space_group_name_H-M   'P 1'
#
loop_
_entity.id
_entity.type
_entity.pdbx_description
1 polymer ?
#
loop_
_entity_poly.entity_id
_entity_poly.type
_entity_poly.pdbx_seq_one_letter_code
_entity_poly.pdbx_strand_id
1 'polypeptide(L)'
;MDIGLFIFGLVQAGVAFLLANGRALLPEETLRERFVRNGIFKALGTPDADAPEGFVRRLRDREGRASVVSALAMLPGLTTLGALPNPSAALPILVSLAFAGRLLALAVIGAREASAAADGPRVSRGRVVTLADHVPAWAIGVIVALQVAFVVAAAWLVTGPGWHPWALFASLVLTAACVAGAAWLARQPQRAEDATELAWSDSVRREDVVALLTLGPIATMVLGSLLLGGDTAQGPVGILVWANFVVVMVAVLVVETASRRRATARLGAGEVSGARR
;
A
#
# COMPACT_ATOMS: atom_id res chain seq x y z
N MET A 1 28.23 1.39 20.72
CA MET A 1 27.31 2.04 19.77
C MET A 1 27.29 3.52 20.12
N ASP A 2 27.57 4.39 19.16
CA ASP A 2 27.53 5.85 19.37
C ASP A 2 26.08 6.28 19.64
N ILE A 3 25.86 7.01 20.74
CA ILE A 3 24.55 7.50 21.15
C ILE A 3 23.97 8.44 20.07
N GLY A 4 24.82 9.18 19.36
CA GLY A 4 24.40 10.05 18.26
C GLY A 4 23.79 9.28 17.08
N LEU A 5 24.38 8.13 16.71
CA LEU A 5 23.86 7.26 15.65
C LEU A 5 22.52 6.63 16.02
N PHE A 6 22.35 6.26 17.29
CA PHE A 6 21.09 5.72 17.80
C PHE A 6 19.96 6.75 17.74
N ILE A 7 20.20 7.97 18.23
CA ILE A 7 19.22 9.06 18.19
C ILE A 7 18.85 9.40 16.74
N PHE A 8 19.85 9.48 15.84
CA PHE A 8 19.62 9.76 14.43
C PHE A 8 18.74 8.70 13.76
N GLY A 9 18.98 7.42 14.05
CA GLY A 9 18.16 6.32 13.56
C GLY A 9 16.73 6.33 14.11
N LEU A 10 16.54 6.71 15.38
CA LEU A 10 15.20 6.90 15.96
C LEU A 10 14.44 8.04 15.27
N VAL A 11 15.10 9.15 14.95
CA VAL A 11 14.49 10.26 14.20
C VAL A 11 14.06 9.80 12.82
N GLN A 12 14.92 9.05 12.10
CA GLN A 12 14.56 8.50 10.79
C GLN A 12 13.40 7.52 10.86
N ALA A 13 13.35 6.65 11.87
CA ALA A 13 12.22 5.76 12.10
C ALA A 13 10.93 6.53 12.42
N GLY A 14 11.03 7.61 13.18
CA GLY A 14 9.93 8.54 13.42
C GLY A 14 9.40 9.13 12.11
N VAL A 15 10.27 9.65 11.25
CA VAL A 15 9.88 10.19 9.94
C VAL A 15 9.27 9.11 9.05
N ALA A 16 9.88 7.92 8.97
CA ALA A 16 9.35 6.80 8.22
C ALA A 16 7.95 6.38 8.69
N PHE A 17 7.75 6.33 10.00
CA PHE A 17 6.46 6.04 10.61
C PHE A 17 5.41 7.08 10.27
N LEU A 18 5.75 8.38 10.35
CA LEU A 18 4.86 9.48 9.98
C LEU A 18 4.46 9.40 8.51
N LEU A 19 5.40 9.10 7.61
CA LEU A 19 5.13 8.96 6.18
C LEU A 19 4.19 7.79 5.88
N ALA A 20 4.41 6.64 6.52
CA ALA A 20 3.57 5.46 6.32
C ALA A 20 2.19 5.59 7.00
N ASN A 21 2.11 6.27 8.15
CA ASN A 21 0.94 6.27 9.02
C ASN A 21 0.28 7.64 9.19
N GLY A 22 0.61 8.63 8.36
CA GLY A 22 0.10 10.01 8.50
C GLY A 22 -1.42 10.07 8.68
N ARG A 23 -2.18 9.20 8.00
CA ARG A 23 -3.64 9.07 8.17
C ARG A 23 -4.06 8.66 9.58
N ALA A 24 -3.37 7.70 10.19
CA ALA A 24 -3.71 7.23 11.53
C ALA A 24 -3.35 8.23 12.64
N LEU A 25 -2.54 9.23 12.31
CA LEU A 25 -2.01 10.23 13.24
C LEU A 25 -2.69 11.60 13.11
N LEU A 26 -3.60 11.75 12.15
CA LEU A 26 -4.38 12.97 12.02
C LEU A 26 -5.23 13.19 13.28
N PRO A 27 -5.37 14.45 13.76
CA PRO A 27 -6.30 14.78 14.82
C PRO A 27 -7.70 14.26 14.50
N GLU A 28 -8.46 13.93 15.54
CA GLU A 28 -9.80 13.36 15.36
C GLU A 28 -10.73 14.29 14.56
N GLU A 29 -10.60 15.61 14.74
CA GLU A 29 -11.32 16.62 13.98
C GLU A 29 -10.98 16.56 12.48
N THR A 30 -9.69 16.48 12.13
CA THR A 30 -9.23 16.37 10.74
C THR A 30 -9.66 15.05 10.10
N LEU A 31 -9.68 13.97 10.87
CA LEU A 31 -10.22 12.68 10.41
C LEU A 31 -11.73 12.75 10.17
N ARG A 32 -12.48 13.37 11.08
CA ARG A 32 -13.92 13.60 10.93
C ARG A 32 -14.20 14.38 9.66
N GLU A 33 -13.43 15.44 9.39
CA GLU A 33 -13.58 16.23 8.16
C GLU A 33 -13.47 15.37 6.89
N ARG A 34 -12.63 14.34 6.85
CA ARG A 34 -12.54 13.44 5.68
C ARG A 34 -13.84 12.66 5.40
N PHE A 35 -14.64 12.41 6.44
CA PHE A 35 -15.87 11.61 6.37
C PHE A 35 -17.12 12.44 6.13
N VAL A 36 -16.99 13.77 6.04
CA VAL A 36 -18.09 14.69 5.74
C VAL A 36 -18.25 14.86 4.23
N ARG A 37 -19.50 14.93 3.75
CA ARG A 37 -19.86 15.07 2.33
C ARG A 37 -19.11 16.20 1.61
N ASN A 38 -18.90 17.33 2.30
CA ASN A 38 -18.20 18.53 1.81
C ASN A 38 -16.90 18.82 2.57
N GLY A 39 -16.27 17.79 3.12
CA GLY A 39 -15.04 17.93 3.89
C GLY A 39 -13.84 18.40 3.07
N ILE A 40 -13.02 19.28 3.65
CA ILE A 40 -11.81 19.82 3.01
C ILE A 40 -10.81 18.68 2.67
N PHE A 41 -10.75 17.65 3.53
CA PHE A 41 -9.86 16.49 3.36
C PHE A 41 -10.53 15.28 2.69
N LYS A 42 -11.74 15.43 2.14
CA LYS A 42 -12.44 14.35 1.45
C LYS A 42 -11.61 13.85 0.27
N ALA A 43 -11.33 12.54 0.25
CA ALA A 43 -10.52 11.96 -0.82
C ALA A 43 -11.29 11.92 -2.15
N LEU A 44 -10.61 12.23 -3.26
CA LEU A 44 -11.20 12.11 -4.59
C LEU A 44 -11.76 10.69 -4.82
N GLY A 45 -13.03 10.59 -5.19
CA GLY A 45 -13.67 9.32 -5.49
C GLY A 45 -14.36 8.62 -4.31
N THR A 46 -14.52 9.31 -3.17
CA THR A 46 -15.39 8.85 -2.08
C THR A 46 -16.86 9.25 -2.34
N PRO A 47 -17.83 8.59 -1.65
CA PRO A 47 -19.25 8.85 -1.84
C PRO A 47 -19.68 10.29 -1.49
N ASP A 48 -20.75 10.77 -2.12
CA ASP A 48 -21.38 12.08 -1.81
C ASP A 48 -22.40 12.00 -0.66
N ALA A 49 -22.02 11.31 0.41
CA ALA A 49 -22.77 11.19 1.65
C ALA A 49 -21.80 11.09 2.84
N ASP A 50 -22.27 11.50 4.02
CA ASP A 50 -21.48 11.36 5.25
C ASP A 50 -21.23 9.87 5.56
N ALA A 51 -20.05 9.57 6.10
CA ALA A 51 -19.71 8.20 6.44
C ALA A 51 -20.50 7.72 7.68
N PRO A 52 -21.12 6.53 7.65
CA PRO A 52 -21.81 5.98 8.81
C PRO A 52 -20.88 5.79 10.02
N GLU A 53 -21.37 6.06 11.23
CA GLU A 53 -20.55 5.97 12.46
C GLU A 53 -19.92 4.58 12.66
N GLY A 54 -20.69 3.52 12.38
CA GLY A 54 -20.23 2.13 12.45
C GLY A 54 -19.07 1.85 11.50
N PHE A 55 -19.08 2.45 10.30
CA PHE A 55 -17.99 2.36 9.33
C PHE A 55 -16.75 3.11 9.82
N VAL A 56 -16.92 4.35 10.29
CA VAL A 56 -15.81 5.18 10.79
C VAL A 56 -15.07 4.49 11.93
N ARG A 57 -15.81 3.89 12.88
CA ARG A 57 -15.21 3.16 14.00
C ARG A 57 -14.38 1.95 13.53
N ARG A 58 -14.91 1.14 12.62
CA ARG A 58 -14.17 -0.01 12.07
C ARG A 58 -12.92 0.42 11.32
N LEU A 59 -13.01 1.50 10.53
CA LEU A 59 -11.87 2.03 9.79
C LEU A 59 -10.80 2.56 10.76
N ARG A 60 -11.17 3.24 11.85
CA ARG A 60 -10.23 3.71 12.88
C ARG A 60 -9.52 2.56 13.59
N ASP A 61 -10.26 1.53 13.98
CA ASP A 61 -9.69 0.33 14.62
C ASP A 61 -8.71 -0.39 13.68
N ARG A 62 -9.08 -0.49 12.40
CA ARG A 62 -8.23 -1.05 11.34
C ARG A 62 -6.95 -0.24 11.15
N GLU A 63 -7.06 1.07 11.05
CA GLU A 63 -5.94 2.01 10.90
C GLU A 63 -4.98 1.95 12.10
N GLY A 64 -5.53 1.88 13.33
CA GLY A 64 -4.74 1.72 14.55
C GLY A 64 -3.99 0.39 14.61
N ARG A 65 -4.60 -0.72 14.19
CA ARG A 65 -3.88 -2.02 14.12
C ARG A 65 -2.79 -2.00 13.06
N ALA A 66 -3.05 -1.40 11.90
CA ALA A 66 -2.08 -1.32 10.82
C ALA A 66 -0.87 -0.46 11.21
N SER A 67 -1.05 0.61 11.97
CA SER A 67 0.07 1.43 12.46
C SER A 67 0.93 0.70 13.48
N VAL A 68 0.34 -0.12 14.35
CA VAL A 68 1.12 -0.98 15.27
C VAL A 68 1.99 -1.97 14.48
N VAL A 69 1.44 -2.64 13.47
CA VAL A 69 2.23 -3.57 12.64
C VAL A 69 3.30 -2.84 11.84
N SER A 70 3.01 -1.64 11.32
CA SER A 70 3.99 -0.76 10.68
C SER A 70 5.16 -0.46 11.62
N ALA A 71 4.86 -0.11 12.88
CA ALA A 71 5.87 0.17 13.89
C ALA A 71 6.77 -1.06 14.17
N LEU A 72 6.15 -2.23 14.34
CA LEU A 72 6.87 -3.49 14.58
C LEU A 72 7.73 -3.90 13.38
N ALA A 73 7.25 -3.67 12.16
CA ALA A 73 7.99 -4.01 10.94
C ALA A 73 9.29 -3.22 10.77
N MET A 74 9.41 -2.04 11.39
CA MET A 74 10.64 -1.24 11.37
C MET A 74 11.69 -1.71 12.38
N LEU A 75 11.34 -2.54 13.38
CA LEU A 75 12.28 -2.98 14.42
C LEU A 75 13.54 -3.67 13.85
N PRO A 76 13.46 -4.56 12.84
CA PRO A 76 14.66 -5.14 12.21
C PRO A 76 15.51 -4.10 11.47
N GLY A 77 14.90 -3.05 10.92
CA GLY A 77 15.61 -1.93 10.31
C GLY A 77 16.38 -1.11 11.36
N LEU A 78 15.80 -0.97 12.56
CA LEU A 78 16.44 -0.27 13.68
C LEU A 78 17.62 -1.05 14.27
N THR A 79 17.55 -2.38 14.35
CA THR A 79 18.66 -3.20 14.86
C THR A 79 19.84 -3.28 13.90
N THR A 80 19.61 -3.04 12.60
CA THR A 80 20.64 -3.06 11.55
C THR A 80 21.31 -1.69 11.34
N LEU A 81 20.80 -0.61 11.94
CA LEU A 81 21.38 0.74 11.89
C LEU A 81 22.86 0.79 12.30
N GLY A 82 23.23 0.05 13.35
CA GLY A 82 24.61 0.01 13.85
C GLY A 82 25.58 -0.73 12.93
N ALA A 83 25.07 -1.46 11.94
CA ALA A 83 25.86 -2.24 10.98
C ALA A 83 25.91 -1.59 9.58
N LEU A 84 25.19 -0.49 9.34
CA LEU A 84 25.21 0.20 8.07
C LEU A 84 26.45 1.11 7.96
N PRO A 85 27.25 0.99 6.88
CA PRO A 85 28.40 1.87 6.66
C PRO A 85 27.98 3.33 6.40
N ASN A 86 26.71 3.57 6.03
CA ASN A 86 26.15 4.91 5.87
C ASN A 86 24.76 5.02 6.53
N PRO A 87 24.59 5.82 7.60
CA PRO A 87 23.32 5.98 8.31
C PRO A 87 22.23 6.70 7.48
N SER A 88 22.58 7.40 6.40
CA SER A 88 21.58 7.99 5.49
C SER A 88 20.83 6.94 4.66
N ALA A 89 21.40 5.74 4.48
CA ALA A 89 20.77 4.64 3.76
C ALA A 89 19.68 3.92 4.57
N ALA A 90 19.47 4.29 5.84
CA ALA A 90 18.52 3.62 6.72
C ALA A 90 17.09 4.15 6.63
N LEU A 91 16.89 5.47 6.48
CA LEU A 91 15.57 6.07 6.29
C LEU A 91 14.70 5.37 5.23
N PRO A 92 15.19 5.02 4.04
CA PRO A 92 14.41 4.38 2.97
C PRO A 92 14.06 2.94 3.31
N ILE A 93 14.98 2.21 3.94
CA ILE A 93 14.75 0.86 4.44
C ILE A 93 13.62 0.91 5.49
N LEU A 94 13.70 1.86 6.42
CA LEU A 94 12.69 2.08 7.45
C LEU A 94 11.34 2.49 6.83
N VAL A 95 11.33 3.39 5.85
CA VAL A 95 10.12 3.80 5.11
C VAL A 95 9.49 2.58 4.43
N SER A 96 10.26 1.79 3.69
CA SER A 96 9.74 0.63 2.98
C SER A 96 9.30 -0.48 3.91
N LEU A 97 9.97 -0.69 5.05
CA LEU A 97 9.50 -1.60 6.10
C LEU A 97 8.18 -1.11 6.72
N ALA A 98 8.08 0.19 7.01
CA ALA A 98 6.88 0.80 7.58
C ALA A 98 5.68 0.64 6.63
N PHE A 99 5.87 0.97 5.35
CA PHE A 99 4.86 0.78 4.31
C PHE A 99 4.53 -0.69 4.12
N ALA A 100 5.52 -1.57 3.98
CA ALA A 100 5.29 -3.00 3.78
C ALA A 100 4.49 -3.62 4.94
N GLY A 101 4.88 -3.35 6.18
CA GLY A 101 4.18 -3.83 7.37
C GLY A 101 2.74 -3.31 7.44
N ARG A 102 2.53 -2.02 7.15
CA ARG A 102 1.20 -1.42 7.12
C ARG A 102 0.31 -2.04 6.05
N LEU A 103 0.78 -2.11 4.80
CA LEU A 103 0.00 -2.64 3.68
C LEU A 103 -0.32 -4.13 3.89
N LEU A 104 0.63 -4.89 4.44
CA LEU A 104 0.40 -6.29 4.81
C LEU A 104 -0.67 -6.42 5.90
N ALA A 105 -0.62 -5.58 6.94
CA ALA A 105 -1.63 -5.59 8.00
C ALA A 105 -3.03 -5.27 7.45
N LEU A 106 -3.13 -4.25 6.60
CA LEU A 106 -4.38 -3.89 5.94
C LEU A 106 -4.89 -5.02 5.04
N ALA A 107 -4.01 -5.68 4.29
CA ALA A 107 -4.36 -6.83 3.46
C ALA A 107 -4.90 -7.99 4.30
N VAL A 108 -4.23 -8.33 5.42
CA VAL A 108 -4.66 -9.41 6.32
C VAL A 108 -5.98 -9.08 7.00
N ILE A 109 -6.17 -7.86 7.49
CA ILE A 109 -7.44 -7.42 8.09
C ILE A 109 -8.55 -7.47 7.03
N GLY A 110 -8.30 -6.91 5.84
CA GLY A 110 -9.25 -6.93 4.74
C GLY A 110 -9.61 -8.33 4.25
N ALA A 111 -8.66 -9.27 4.28
CA ALA A 111 -8.89 -10.68 3.96
C ALA A 111 -9.75 -11.37 5.03
N ARG A 112 -9.50 -11.10 6.32
CA ARG A 112 -10.33 -11.63 7.41
C ARG A 112 -11.75 -11.09 7.36
N GLU A 113 -11.92 -9.79 7.09
CA GLU A 113 -13.22 -9.16 6.92
C GLU A 113 -13.98 -9.74 5.72
N ALA A 114 -13.29 -9.97 4.60
CA ALA A 114 -13.85 -10.62 3.42
C ALA A 114 -14.31 -12.05 3.70
N SER A 115 -13.49 -12.86 4.36
CA SER A 115 -13.85 -14.24 4.72
C SER A 115 -15.03 -14.27 5.70
N ALA A 116 -15.04 -13.40 6.72
CA ALA A 116 -16.15 -13.31 7.67
C ALA A 116 -17.45 -12.79 7.02
N ALA A 117 -17.35 -11.98 5.96
CA ALA A 117 -18.51 -11.51 5.21
C ALA A 117 -19.17 -12.63 4.38
N ALA A 118 -18.40 -13.64 3.93
CA ALA A 118 -18.94 -14.76 3.16
C ALA A 118 -19.98 -15.59 3.93
N ASP A 119 -19.88 -15.63 5.27
CA ASP A 119 -20.74 -16.44 6.15
C ASP A 119 -21.96 -15.68 6.72
N GLY A 120 -22.12 -14.39 6.42
CA GLY A 120 -23.14 -13.52 7.01
C GLY A 120 -24.38 -13.24 6.14
N PRO A 121 -25.55 -12.91 6.73
CA PRO A 121 -26.79 -12.65 5.99
C PRO A 121 -26.86 -11.30 5.26
N ARG A 122 -25.86 -10.41 5.42
CA ARG A 122 -25.84 -9.03 4.87
C ARG A 122 -24.70 -8.84 3.86
N VAL A 123 -24.72 -9.65 2.80
CA VAL A 123 -23.77 -9.55 1.69
C VAL A 123 -24.41 -8.72 0.58
N SER A 124 -23.82 -7.57 0.27
CA SER A 124 -24.01 -6.97 -1.04
C SER A 124 -23.48 -7.95 -2.09
N ARG A 125 -24.37 -8.76 -2.68
CA ARG A 125 -24.08 -9.61 -3.85
C ARG A 125 -24.04 -8.77 -5.14
N GLY A 126 -23.78 -7.48 -5.02
CA GLY A 126 -23.83 -6.51 -6.11
C GLY A 126 -22.58 -6.58 -6.99
N ARG A 127 -22.63 -7.45 -8.01
CA ARG A 127 -21.68 -7.54 -9.14
C ARG A 127 -20.33 -8.17 -8.78
N VAL A 128 -19.89 -9.15 -9.58
CA VAL A 128 -18.51 -9.63 -9.52
C VAL A 128 -17.61 -8.50 -10.00
N VAL A 129 -17.04 -7.75 -9.05
CA VAL A 129 -16.15 -6.65 -9.37
C VAL A 129 -14.79 -7.21 -9.72
N THR A 130 -14.23 -6.77 -10.84
CA THR A 130 -12.91 -7.21 -11.29
C THR A 130 -11.82 -6.24 -10.83
N LEU A 131 -10.57 -6.68 -10.90
CA LEU A 131 -9.44 -5.79 -10.63
C LEU A 131 -9.44 -4.56 -11.56
N ALA A 132 -9.87 -4.75 -12.81
CA ALA A 132 -9.95 -3.71 -13.83
C ALA A 132 -11.02 -2.62 -13.53
N ASP A 133 -11.99 -2.94 -12.67
CA ASP A 133 -13.00 -1.99 -12.20
C ASP A 133 -12.45 -1.02 -11.15
N HIS A 134 -11.44 -1.45 -10.41
CA HIS A 134 -10.77 -0.65 -9.38
C HIS A 134 -9.59 0.13 -9.96
N VAL A 135 -8.81 -0.52 -10.83
CA VAL A 135 -7.55 0.01 -11.36
C VAL A 135 -7.53 -0.16 -12.88
N PRO A 136 -7.13 0.85 -13.66
CA PRO A 136 -7.00 0.69 -15.11
C PRO A 136 -6.00 -0.43 -15.47
N ALA A 137 -6.35 -1.26 -16.45
CA ALA A 137 -5.54 -2.42 -16.85
C ALA A 137 -4.10 -2.04 -17.27
N TRP A 138 -3.94 -0.90 -17.95
CA TRP A 138 -2.62 -0.39 -18.32
C TRP A 138 -1.74 -0.12 -17.10
N ALA A 139 -2.33 0.32 -15.98
CA ALA A 139 -1.61 0.65 -14.76
C ALA A 139 -1.06 -0.62 -14.09
N ILE A 140 -1.84 -1.70 -14.10
CA ILE A 140 -1.40 -3.03 -13.66
C ILE A 140 -0.24 -3.52 -14.55
N GLY A 141 -0.38 -3.35 -15.86
CA GLY A 141 0.67 -3.68 -16.83
C GLY A 141 1.97 -2.91 -16.59
N VAL A 142 1.89 -1.62 -16.28
CA VAL A 142 3.05 -0.77 -15.96
C VAL A 142 3.76 -1.26 -14.68
N ILE A 143 3.02 -1.57 -13.62
CA ILE A 143 3.60 -2.08 -12.36
C ILE A 143 4.37 -3.39 -12.61
N VAL A 144 3.75 -4.33 -13.34
CA VAL A 144 4.39 -5.62 -13.66
C VAL A 144 5.59 -5.43 -14.57
N ALA A 145 5.49 -4.59 -15.61
CA ALA A 145 6.57 -4.33 -16.56
C ALA A 145 7.78 -3.67 -15.89
N LEU A 146 7.54 -2.70 -15.00
CA LEU A 146 8.60 -2.06 -14.21
C LEU A 146 9.33 -3.08 -13.33
N GLN A 147 8.59 -3.98 -12.69
CA GLN A 147 9.18 -5.01 -11.84
C GLN A 147 10.05 -5.98 -12.66
N VAL A 148 9.57 -6.40 -13.83
CA VAL A 148 10.34 -7.27 -14.73
C VAL A 148 11.58 -6.55 -15.24
N ALA A 149 11.45 -5.28 -15.68
CA ALA A 149 12.56 -4.47 -16.14
C ALA A 149 13.63 -4.29 -15.06
N PHE A 150 13.22 -4.03 -13.81
CA PHE A 150 14.12 -3.97 -12.66
C PHE A 150 14.85 -5.29 -12.45
N VAL A 151 14.13 -6.43 -12.43
CA VAL A 151 14.74 -7.75 -12.23
C VAL A 151 15.74 -8.09 -13.33
N VAL A 152 15.40 -7.79 -14.59
CA VAL A 152 16.31 -7.98 -15.72
C VAL A 152 17.55 -7.10 -15.55
N ALA A 153 17.39 -5.79 -15.31
CA ALA A 153 18.51 -4.89 -15.13
C ALA A 153 19.42 -5.29 -13.95
N ALA A 154 18.82 -5.70 -12.83
CA ALA A 154 19.56 -6.20 -11.66
C ALA A 154 20.30 -7.51 -11.96
N ALA A 155 19.70 -8.44 -12.71
CA ALA A 155 20.37 -9.66 -13.14
C ALA A 155 21.58 -9.39 -14.05
N TRP A 156 21.49 -8.37 -14.92
CA TRP A 156 22.59 -7.97 -15.81
C TRP A 156 23.74 -7.27 -15.08
N LEU A 157 23.46 -6.53 -14.01
CA LEU A 157 24.46 -5.75 -13.28
C LEU A 157 25.06 -6.49 -12.09
N VAL A 158 24.43 -7.56 -11.61
CA VAL A 158 24.89 -8.37 -10.48
C VAL A 158 25.31 -9.75 -10.97
N THR A 159 26.45 -9.81 -11.66
CA THR A 159 27.10 -11.08 -11.98
C THR A 159 28.44 -11.13 -11.25
N GLY A 160 28.47 -11.79 -10.09
CA GLY A 160 29.67 -11.89 -9.26
C GLY A 160 29.49 -12.79 -8.02
N PRO A 161 30.57 -13.03 -7.26
CA PRO A 161 30.52 -13.80 -6.01
C PRO A 161 29.55 -13.15 -5.02
N GLY A 162 28.62 -13.93 -4.45
CA GLY A 162 27.56 -13.41 -3.55
C GLY A 162 26.24 -13.05 -4.25
N TRP A 163 26.13 -13.25 -5.57
CA TRP A 163 24.85 -13.10 -6.26
C TRP A 163 23.83 -14.16 -5.83
N HIS A 164 22.60 -13.71 -5.61
CA HIS A 164 21.49 -14.51 -5.13
C HIS A 164 20.34 -14.46 -6.16
N PRO A 165 20.36 -15.29 -7.21
CA PRO A 165 19.30 -15.32 -8.22
C PRO A 165 17.92 -15.63 -7.61
N TRP A 166 17.90 -16.34 -6.48
CA TRP A 166 16.70 -16.60 -5.70
C TRP A 166 16.05 -15.34 -5.13
N ALA A 167 16.80 -14.25 -4.87
CA ALA A 167 16.25 -12.99 -4.37
C ALA A 167 15.44 -12.26 -5.46
N LEU A 168 15.94 -12.28 -6.70
CA LEU A 168 15.24 -11.76 -7.87
C LEU A 168 13.99 -12.59 -8.20
N PHE A 169 14.10 -13.92 -8.09
CA PHE A 169 12.95 -14.82 -8.21
C PHE A 169 11.90 -14.57 -7.12
N ALA A 170 12.32 -14.46 -5.85
CA ALA A 170 11.43 -14.18 -4.73
C ALA A 170 10.69 -12.84 -4.90
N SER A 171 11.35 -11.83 -5.45
CA SER A 171 10.75 -10.54 -5.82
C SER A 171 9.63 -10.67 -6.85
N LEU A 172 9.86 -11.44 -7.92
CA LEU A 172 8.83 -11.70 -8.94
C LEU A 172 7.65 -12.47 -8.36
N VAL A 173 7.92 -13.51 -7.58
CA VAL A 173 6.88 -14.31 -6.90
C VAL A 173 6.07 -13.44 -5.95
N LEU A 174 6.72 -12.59 -5.17
CA LEU A 174 6.04 -11.68 -4.24
C LEU A 174 5.16 -10.66 -4.97
N THR A 175 5.65 -10.11 -6.07
CA THR A 175 4.87 -9.18 -6.90
C THR A 175 3.68 -9.89 -7.54
N ALA A 176 3.87 -11.10 -8.06
CA ALA A 176 2.79 -11.91 -8.60
C ALA A 176 1.75 -12.27 -7.53
N ALA A 177 2.19 -12.64 -6.32
CA ALA A 177 1.33 -12.89 -5.16
C ALA A 177 0.53 -11.65 -4.76
N CYS A 178 1.14 -10.46 -4.82
CA CYS A 178 0.45 -9.19 -4.58
C CYS A 178 -0.59 -8.90 -5.66
N VAL A 179 -0.29 -9.10 -6.95
CA VAL A 179 -1.27 -8.93 -8.02
C VAL A 179 -2.42 -9.94 -7.88
N ALA A 180 -2.12 -11.20 -7.59
CA ALA A 180 -3.12 -12.23 -7.35
C ALA A 180 -3.97 -11.93 -6.11
N GLY A 181 -3.35 -11.47 -5.01
CA GLY A 181 -4.03 -11.04 -3.80
C GLY A 181 -4.95 -9.85 -4.03
N ALA A 182 -4.53 -8.88 -4.84
CA ALA A 182 -5.34 -7.72 -5.21
C ALA A 182 -6.55 -8.13 -6.06
N ALA A 183 -6.34 -9.05 -7.02
CA ALA A 183 -7.40 -9.62 -7.82
C ALA A 183 -8.39 -10.45 -6.99
N TRP A 184 -7.89 -11.22 -6.01
CA TRP A 184 -8.72 -11.95 -5.07
C TRP A 184 -9.55 -11.01 -4.20
N LEU A 185 -8.91 -9.99 -3.60
CA LEU A 185 -9.53 -9.02 -2.71
C LEU A 185 -10.61 -8.20 -3.43
N ALA A 186 -10.38 -7.82 -4.69
CA ALA A 186 -11.33 -7.10 -5.52
C ALA A 186 -12.63 -7.89 -5.78
N ARG A 187 -12.58 -9.23 -5.72
CA ARG A 187 -13.73 -10.12 -5.95
C ARG A 187 -14.46 -10.50 -4.67
N GLN A 188 -13.91 -10.16 -3.50
CA GLN A 188 -14.49 -10.60 -2.23
C GLN A 188 -15.75 -9.81 -1.89
N PRO A 189 -16.74 -10.48 -1.27
CA PRO A 189 -17.92 -9.80 -0.76
C PRO A 189 -17.54 -8.80 0.33
N GLN A 190 -18.35 -7.74 0.44
CA GLN A 190 -18.20 -6.73 1.47
C GLN A 190 -19.40 -6.76 2.41
N ARG A 191 -19.12 -6.53 3.69
CA ARG A 191 -20.15 -6.38 4.73
C ARG A 191 -20.59 -4.92 4.77
N ALA A 192 -21.86 -4.68 4.52
CA ALA A 192 -22.50 -3.37 4.64
C ALA A 192 -23.93 -3.53 5.17
N GLU A 193 -24.36 -2.61 6.01
CA GLU A 193 -25.71 -2.54 6.57
C GLU A 193 -26.66 -1.77 5.65
N ASP A 194 -26.16 -0.78 4.93
CA ASP A 194 -26.92 0.02 3.97
C ASP A 194 -26.10 0.34 2.69
N ALA A 195 -26.73 1.02 1.73
CA ALA A 195 -26.12 1.39 0.46
C ALA A 195 -24.98 2.42 0.62
N THR A 196 -25.08 3.29 1.62
CA THR A 196 -24.09 4.33 1.92
C THR A 196 -22.80 3.71 2.47
N GLU A 197 -22.92 2.79 3.42
CA GLU A 197 -21.82 2.03 4.00
C GLU A 197 -21.15 1.14 2.95
N LEU A 198 -21.92 0.58 2.01
CA LEU A 198 -21.37 -0.17 0.89
C LEU A 198 -20.50 0.73 -0.01
N ALA A 199 -20.98 1.92 -0.38
CA ALA A 199 -20.21 2.84 -1.22
C ALA A 199 -18.91 3.31 -0.54
N TRP A 200 -18.95 3.54 0.78
CA TRP A 200 -17.76 3.86 1.57
C TRP A 200 -16.79 2.68 1.67
N SER A 201 -17.32 1.46 1.86
CA SER A 201 -16.52 0.22 1.90
C SER A 201 -15.85 -0.07 0.54
N ASP A 202 -16.53 0.19 -0.57
CA ASP A 202 -15.97 0.09 -1.92
C ASP A 202 -14.85 1.09 -2.16
N SER A 203 -14.98 2.31 -1.63
CA SER A 203 -13.94 3.34 -1.73
C SER A 203 -12.66 2.89 -1.01
N VAL A 204 -12.78 2.31 0.19
CA VAL A 204 -11.64 1.77 0.97
C VAL A 204 -11.08 0.52 0.31
N ARG A 205 -11.94 -0.37 -0.21
CA ARG A 205 -11.49 -1.56 -0.96
C ARG A 205 -10.62 -1.18 -2.16
N ARG A 206 -10.95 -0.08 -2.84
CA ARG A 206 -10.11 0.43 -3.94
C ARG A 206 -8.75 0.90 -3.45
N GLU A 207 -8.70 1.64 -2.34
CA GLU A 207 -7.43 2.03 -1.72
C GLU A 207 -6.60 0.80 -1.34
N ASP A 208 -7.23 -0.24 -0.76
CA ASP A 208 -6.58 -1.49 -0.38
C ASP A 208 -6.02 -2.28 -1.58
N VAL A 209 -6.80 -2.37 -2.66
CA VAL A 209 -6.38 -3.03 -3.90
C VAL A 209 -5.17 -2.33 -4.50
N VAL A 210 -5.19 -0.99 -4.54
CA VAL A 210 -4.03 -0.23 -5.01
C VAL A 210 -2.84 -0.48 -4.08
N ALA A 211 -3.01 -0.30 -2.78
CA ALA A 211 -2.03 -0.59 -1.73
C ALA A 211 -1.38 -1.98 -1.87
N LEU A 212 -2.16 -3.00 -2.20
CA LEU A 212 -1.64 -4.36 -2.36
C LEU A 212 -0.84 -4.52 -3.66
N LEU A 213 -1.25 -3.84 -4.75
CA LEU A 213 -0.44 -3.78 -5.98
C LEU A 213 0.89 -3.05 -5.77
N THR A 214 0.97 -2.10 -4.83
CA THR A 214 2.21 -1.36 -4.53
C THR A 214 3.14 -2.09 -3.57
N LEU A 215 2.59 -2.97 -2.73
CA LEU A 215 3.35 -3.76 -1.76
C LEU A 215 4.45 -4.61 -2.41
N GLY A 216 4.17 -5.26 -3.54
CA GLY A 216 5.12 -6.16 -4.21
C GLY A 216 6.46 -5.49 -4.57
N PRO A 217 6.44 -4.36 -5.30
CA PRO A 217 7.65 -3.60 -5.59
C PRO A 217 8.33 -3.01 -4.35
N ILE A 218 7.57 -2.53 -3.35
CA ILE A 218 8.15 -2.01 -2.09
C ILE A 218 8.87 -3.14 -1.32
N ALA A 219 8.26 -4.31 -1.22
CA ALA A 219 8.83 -5.43 -0.50
C ALA A 219 10.02 -6.05 -1.25
N THR A 220 10.05 -5.96 -2.58
CA THR A 220 11.26 -6.24 -3.37
C THR A 220 12.41 -5.35 -2.97
N MET A 221 12.15 -4.06 -2.75
CA MET A 221 13.18 -3.11 -2.32
C MET A 221 13.76 -3.51 -0.95
N VAL A 222 12.89 -3.92 -0.01
CA VAL A 222 13.31 -4.42 1.31
C VAL A 222 14.17 -5.68 1.17
N LEU A 223 13.74 -6.66 0.37
CA LEU A 223 14.51 -7.87 0.09
C LEU A 223 15.86 -7.56 -0.56
N GLY A 224 15.89 -6.67 -1.55
CA GLY A 224 17.12 -6.23 -2.19
C GLY A 224 18.09 -5.56 -1.21
N SER A 225 17.61 -4.61 -0.41
CA SER A 225 18.43 -3.89 0.56
C SER A 225 18.95 -4.77 1.71
N LEU A 226 18.17 -5.77 2.15
CA LEU A 226 18.58 -6.68 3.22
C LEU A 226 19.52 -7.79 2.74
N LEU A 227 19.35 -8.28 1.51
CA LEU A 227 20.11 -9.43 0.98
C LEU A 227 21.39 -9.04 0.26
N LEU A 228 21.50 -7.82 -0.27
CA LEU A 228 22.67 -7.39 -1.02
C LEU A 228 23.78 -6.79 -0.14
N GLY A 229 23.57 -6.65 1.18
CA GLY A 229 24.58 -6.17 2.13
C GLY A 229 24.90 -4.66 1.99
N GLY A 230 25.20 -4.00 3.10
CA GLY A 230 25.33 -2.54 3.19
C GLY A 230 26.36 -1.87 2.25
N ASP A 231 27.36 -2.60 1.77
CA ASP A 231 28.37 -2.08 0.82
C ASP A 231 27.84 -1.94 -0.62
N THR A 232 26.79 -2.66 -1.01
CA THR A 232 26.21 -2.55 -2.36
C THR A 232 25.24 -1.37 -2.52
N ALA A 233 24.88 -0.69 -1.43
CA ALA A 233 23.99 0.47 -1.44
C ALA A 233 24.55 1.66 -2.24
N GLN A 234 25.87 1.72 -2.44
CA GLN A 234 26.53 2.73 -3.29
C GLN A 234 26.98 2.19 -4.65
N GLY A 235 26.81 0.89 -4.90
CA GLY A 235 27.08 0.29 -6.19
C GLY A 235 25.95 0.54 -7.21
N PRO A 236 26.14 0.14 -8.47
CA PRO A 236 25.13 0.26 -9.53
C PRO A 236 23.76 -0.33 -9.14
N VAL A 237 23.79 -1.36 -8.29
CA VAL A 237 22.62 -2.08 -7.78
C VAL A 237 21.83 -1.25 -6.78
N GLY A 238 22.51 -0.59 -5.83
CA GLY A 238 21.89 0.32 -4.89
C GLY A 238 21.16 1.45 -5.62
N ILE A 239 21.83 2.09 -6.59
CA ILE A 239 21.22 3.13 -7.43
C ILE A 239 19.97 2.61 -8.17
N LEU A 240 20.00 1.38 -8.66
CA LEU A 240 18.85 0.75 -9.33
C LEU A 240 17.68 0.47 -8.38
N VAL A 241 17.96 -0.02 -7.17
CA VAL A 241 16.94 -0.22 -6.14
C VAL A 241 16.25 1.10 -5.79
N TRP A 242 17.03 2.18 -5.72
CA TRP A 242 16.54 3.54 -5.48
C TRP A 242 15.73 4.13 -6.63
N ALA A 243 16.25 4.03 -7.86
CA ALA A 243 15.53 4.48 -9.05
C ALA A 243 14.21 3.73 -9.18
N ASN A 244 14.20 2.41 -8.92
CA ASN A 244 12.99 1.61 -8.91
C ASN A 244 12.00 2.07 -7.83
N PHE A 245 12.46 2.39 -6.62
CA PHE A 245 11.59 2.93 -5.56
C PHE A 245 10.89 4.23 -6.01
N VAL A 246 11.63 5.19 -6.55
CA VAL A 246 11.07 6.47 -7.02
C VAL A 246 10.08 6.23 -8.16
N VAL A 247 10.45 5.41 -9.14
CA VAL A 247 9.61 5.10 -10.30
C VAL A 247 8.33 4.36 -9.87
N VAL A 248 8.43 3.41 -8.94
CA VAL A 248 7.29 2.75 -8.34
C VAL A 248 6.41 3.76 -7.63
N MET A 249 6.94 4.60 -6.73
CA MET A 249 6.15 5.62 -6.01
C MET A 249 5.44 6.59 -6.95
N VAL A 250 6.08 7.01 -8.04
CA VAL A 250 5.43 7.82 -9.07
C VAL A 250 4.34 7.03 -9.79
N ALA A 251 4.60 5.78 -10.18
CA ALA A 251 3.60 4.91 -10.79
C ALA A 251 2.40 4.68 -9.86
N VAL A 252 2.64 4.48 -8.56
CA VAL A 252 1.60 4.40 -7.52
C VAL A 252 0.76 5.66 -7.50
N LEU A 253 1.39 6.83 -7.43
CA LEU A 253 0.69 8.11 -7.37
C LEU A 253 -0.17 8.33 -8.62
N VAL A 254 0.36 7.97 -9.79
CA VAL A 254 -0.36 8.01 -11.06
C VAL A 254 -1.54 7.03 -11.07
N VAL A 255 -1.34 5.79 -10.60
CA VAL A 255 -2.36 4.74 -10.50
C VAL A 255 -3.47 5.16 -9.54
N GLU A 256 -3.13 5.68 -8.37
CA GLU A 256 -4.07 6.24 -7.40
C GLU A 256 -4.86 7.41 -8.00
N THR A 257 -4.17 8.34 -8.66
CA THR A 257 -4.84 9.50 -9.26
C THR A 257 -5.80 9.06 -10.37
N ALA A 258 -5.38 8.12 -11.22
CA ALA A 258 -6.20 7.58 -12.30
C ALA A 258 -7.39 6.77 -11.77
N SER A 259 -7.21 5.96 -10.72
CA SER A 259 -8.28 5.18 -10.11
C SER A 259 -9.32 6.07 -9.41
N ARG A 260 -8.88 7.16 -8.76
CA ARG A 260 -9.75 8.19 -8.17
C ARG A 260 -10.51 9.01 -9.21
N ARG A 261 -9.87 9.38 -10.32
CA ARG A 261 -10.53 10.03 -11.48
C ARG A 261 -11.59 9.13 -12.11
N ARG A 262 -11.35 7.82 -12.17
CA ARG A 262 -12.34 6.86 -12.67
C ARG A 262 -13.52 6.69 -11.70
N ALA A 263 -13.28 6.77 -10.39
CA ALA A 263 -14.36 6.78 -9.39
C ALA A 263 -15.30 7.97 -9.61
N THR A 264 -14.73 9.17 -9.68
CA THR A 264 -15.48 10.42 -9.88
C THR A 264 -16.21 10.44 -11.21
N ALA A 265 -15.59 9.98 -12.30
CA ALA A 265 -16.26 9.85 -13.58
C ALA A 265 -17.47 8.89 -13.54
N ARG A 266 -17.39 7.78 -12.77
CA ARG A 266 -18.51 6.85 -12.60
C ARG A 266 -19.63 7.42 -11.74
N LEU A 267 -19.28 8.14 -10.67
CA LEU A 267 -20.26 8.87 -9.85
C LEU A 267 -20.98 9.93 -10.69
N GLY A 268 -20.23 10.70 -11.50
CA GLY A 268 -20.79 11.72 -12.39
C GLY A 268 -21.59 11.17 -13.58
N ALA A 269 -21.25 10.00 -14.10
CA ALA A 269 -21.95 9.37 -15.23
C ALA A 269 -23.15 8.50 -14.84
N GLY A 270 -23.35 8.21 -13.54
CA GLY A 270 -24.05 7.00 -13.10
C GLY A 270 -25.16 7.14 -12.06
N GLU A 271 -25.38 8.30 -11.44
CA GLU A 271 -26.66 8.61 -10.75
C GLU A 271 -27.63 9.42 -11.63
N VAL A 272 -27.23 9.82 -12.85
CA VAL A 272 -28.12 10.51 -13.80
C VAL A 272 -29.14 9.56 -14.45
N SER A 273 -29.01 8.23 -14.26
CA SER A 273 -29.97 7.24 -14.78
C SER A 273 -30.92 6.63 -13.74
N GLY A 274 -30.69 6.85 -12.44
CA GLY A 274 -31.54 6.34 -11.35
C GLY A 274 -32.75 7.22 -11.01
N ALA A 275 -32.77 8.47 -11.48
CA ALA A 275 -33.86 9.43 -11.23
C ALA A 275 -34.92 9.50 -12.36
N ARG A 276 -34.86 8.57 -13.32
CA ARG A 276 -35.92 8.36 -14.33
C ARG A 276 -36.28 6.88 -14.42
N ARG A 277 -36.94 6.37 -13.38
CA ARG A 277 -37.90 5.26 -13.49
C ARG A 277 -38.77 5.24 -12.25
#